data_AF-V6TDB1-F1
#
_entry.id   AF-V6TDB1-F1
#
_cell.length_a   1.000
_cell.length_b   1.000
_cell.length_c   1.000
_cell.angle_alpha   90.00
_cell.angle_beta   90.00
_cell.angle_gamma   90.00
#
_symmetry.space_group_name_H-M   'P 1'
#
loop_
_entity.id
_entity.type
_entity.pdbx_description
1 polymer ?
#
loop_
_entity_poly.entity_id
_entity_poly.type
_entity_poly.pdbx_seq_one_letter_code
_entity_poly.pdbx_strand_id
1 'polypeptide(L)'
;VGGAHVCGAEGSVELLKQETRMKNNDHQTALMWAARNDHPECVRLLLKDEGGMQTTKGWTALMNAAYSNTVECTRLLKENEKDLKTTCSCHGHSPGTTAFDIAKKKDHKEIVDILSS
;
A
#
# COMPACT_ATOMS: atom_id res chain seq x y z
N VAL A 1 8.94 -23.75 -40.16
CA VAL A 1 7.78 -22.89 -39.82
C VAL A 1 7.70 -22.85 -38.29
N GLY A 2 8.40 -21.93 -37.64
CA GLY A 2 7.90 -20.58 -37.35
C GLY A 2 7.20 -20.61 -36.00
N GLY A 3 7.99 -20.58 -34.91
CA GLY A 3 7.51 -20.70 -33.54
C GLY A 3 6.59 -19.55 -33.13
N ALA A 4 5.54 -19.89 -32.39
CA ALA A 4 4.60 -18.95 -31.82
C ALA A 4 5.30 -18.04 -30.79
N HIS A 5 5.46 -16.77 -31.18
CA HIS A 5 5.93 -15.69 -30.33
C HIS A 5 4.83 -15.37 -29.30
N VAL A 6 5.09 -15.66 -28.02
CA VAL A 6 4.25 -15.25 -26.89
C VAL A 6 4.31 -13.72 -26.72
N CYS A 7 3.39 -13.01 -27.36
CA CYS A 7 3.25 -11.55 -27.24
C CYS A 7 2.02 -11.24 -26.39
N GLY A 8 2.16 -11.04 -25.08
CA GLY A 8 0.98 -10.75 -24.28
C GLY A 8 1.19 -10.60 -22.77
N ALA A 9 2.27 -9.94 -22.34
CA ALA A 9 2.38 -9.49 -20.95
C ALA A 9 3.38 -8.34 -20.73
N GLU A 10 4.27 -8.04 -21.68
CA GLU A 10 5.40 -7.14 -21.42
C GLU A 10 5.05 -5.64 -21.59
N GLY A 11 4.06 -5.30 -22.43
CA GLY A 11 3.67 -3.91 -22.69
C GLY A 11 2.93 -3.21 -21.54
N SER A 12 2.15 -3.94 -20.75
CA SER A 12 1.36 -3.35 -19.65
C SER A 12 2.23 -2.96 -18.45
N VAL A 13 3.37 -3.64 -18.26
CA VAL A 13 4.28 -3.39 -17.14
C VAL A 13 5.15 -2.15 -17.37
N GLU A 14 5.46 -1.85 -18.64
CA GLU A 14 6.24 -0.66 -19.03
C GLU A 14 5.43 0.63 -18.85
N LEU A 15 4.11 0.59 -19.13
CA LEU A 15 3.21 1.71 -18.89
C LEU A 15 3.07 1.99 -17.38
N LEU A 16 2.96 0.94 -16.57
CA LEU A 16 2.92 1.05 -15.10
C LEU A 16 4.19 1.70 -14.53
N LYS A 17 5.38 1.44 -15.10
CA LYS A 17 6.64 2.07 -14.65
C LYS A 17 6.69 3.59 -14.86
N GLN A 18 6.02 4.13 -15.88
CA GLN A 18 5.95 5.58 -16.05
C GLN A 18 4.97 6.25 -15.08
N GLU A 19 3.94 5.53 -14.63
CA GLU A 19 2.99 6.03 -13.64
C GLU A 19 3.41 5.77 -12.19
N THR A 20 4.30 4.79 -11.96
CA THR A 20 4.89 4.57 -10.63
C THR A 20 5.61 5.85 -10.20
N ARG A 21 5.26 6.39 -9.02
CA ARG A 21 5.65 7.71 -8.49
C ARG A 21 4.84 8.92 -8.96
N MET A 22 3.87 8.78 -9.87
CA MET A 22 2.91 9.86 -10.06
C MET A 22 2.08 9.99 -8.80
N LYS A 23 2.15 11.17 -8.19
CA LYS A 23 1.38 11.47 -7.01
C LYS A 23 0.35 12.53 -7.33
N ASN A 24 -0.87 12.37 -6.84
CA ASN A 24 -1.85 13.45 -6.88
C ASN A 24 -1.43 14.59 -5.90
N ASN A 25 -2.25 15.65 -5.81
CA ASN A 25 -1.96 16.79 -4.92
C ASN A 25 -1.79 16.40 -3.43
N ASP A 26 -2.31 15.23 -3.02
CA ASP A 26 -2.15 14.67 -1.68
C ASP A 26 -0.99 13.68 -1.57
N HIS A 27 -0.14 13.59 -2.60
CA HIS A 27 0.94 12.63 -2.70
C HIS A 27 0.50 11.14 -2.66
N GLN A 28 -0.74 10.83 -3.03
CA GLN A 28 -1.21 9.44 -3.09
C GLN A 28 -0.62 8.72 -4.29
N THR A 29 -0.21 7.47 -4.07
CA THR A 29 0.39 6.61 -5.09
C THR A 29 -0.52 5.43 -5.46
N ALA A 30 -0.20 4.73 -6.54
CA ALA A 30 -0.97 3.56 -7.00
C ALA A 30 -0.97 2.42 -5.95
N LEU A 31 0.15 2.22 -5.26
CA LEU A 31 0.30 1.24 -4.17
C LEU A 31 -0.68 1.50 -3.03
N MET A 32 -0.90 2.76 -2.65
CA MET A 32 -1.86 3.13 -1.60
C MET A 32 -3.30 2.78 -1.99
N TRP A 33 -3.66 3.00 -3.26
CA TRP A 33 -4.98 2.64 -3.78
C TRP A 33 -5.15 1.12 -3.90
N ALA A 34 -4.12 0.40 -4.36
CA ALA A 34 -4.14 -1.06 -4.45
C ALA A 34 -4.32 -1.70 -3.06
N ALA A 35 -3.58 -1.22 -2.06
CA ALA A 35 -3.67 -1.70 -0.69
C ALA A 35 -5.06 -1.43 -0.07
N ARG A 36 -5.64 -0.26 -0.34
CA ARG A 36 -6.96 0.13 0.14
C ARG A 36 -8.10 -0.74 -0.42
N ASN A 37 -7.97 -1.19 -1.66
CA ASN A 37 -9.01 -1.93 -2.40
C ASN A 37 -8.77 -3.45 -2.45
N ASP A 38 -7.82 -3.96 -1.65
CA ASP A 38 -7.46 -5.39 -1.58
C ASP A 38 -6.98 -5.99 -2.91
N HIS A 39 -6.04 -5.31 -3.58
CA HIS A 39 -5.43 -5.79 -4.82
C HIS A 39 -3.98 -6.28 -4.56
N PRO A 40 -3.77 -7.46 -3.95
CA PRO A 40 -2.44 -7.93 -3.52
C PRO A 40 -1.45 -8.14 -4.68
N GLU A 41 -1.91 -8.49 -5.88
CA GLU A 41 -1.04 -8.60 -7.06
C GLU A 41 -0.46 -7.24 -7.45
N CYS A 42 -1.29 -6.20 -7.47
CA CYS A 42 -0.83 -4.84 -7.73
C CYS A 42 0.10 -4.37 -6.63
N VAL A 43 -0.19 -4.71 -5.36
CA VAL A 43 0.70 -4.41 -4.23
C VAL A 43 2.08 -5.05 -4.46
N ARG A 44 2.17 -6.33 -4.81
CA ARG A 44 3.45 -7.00 -5.11
C ARG A 44 4.24 -6.30 -6.20
N LEU A 45 3.58 -5.91 -7.29
CA LEU A 45 4.24 -5.28 -8.44
C LEU A 45 4.73 -3.87 -8.11
N LEU A 46 3.97 -3.10 -7.35
CA LEU A 46 4.23 -1.70 -7.04
C LEU A 46 5.13 -1.50 -5.81
N LEU A 47 5.20 -2.48 -4.91
CA LEU A 47 5.96 -2.40 -3.65
C LEU A 47 7.43 -2.03 -3.84
N LYS A 48 8.06 -2.56 -4.88
CA LYS A 48 9.47 -2.29 -5.19
C LYS A 48 9.76 -0.83 -5.57
N ASP A 49 8.76 -0.14 -6.13
CA ASP A 49 8.92 1.21 -6.70
C ASP A 49 8.32 2.29 -5.79
N GLU A 50 7.26 1.96 -5.05
CA GLU A 50 6.47 2.89 -4.22
C GLU A 50 6.44 2.54 -2.72
N GLY A 51 7.11 1.45 -2.32
CA GLY A 51 7.16 1.03 -0.92
C GLY A 51 7.71 2.14 -0.01
N GLY A 52 7.02 2.38 1.10
CA GLY A 52 7.41 3.39 2.08
C GLY A 52 7.08 4.83 1.68
N MET A 53 6.45 5.06 0.53
CA MET A 53 5.97 6.39 0.18
C MET A 53 4.82 6.83 1.11
N GLN A 54 4.78 8.14 1.37
CA GLN A 54 3.78 8.76 2.22
C GLN A 54 3.03 9.87 1.48
N THR A 55 1.75 10.01 1.81
CA THR A 55 0.95 11.19 1.44
C THR A 55 1.47 12.46 2.13
N THR A 56 0.96 13.63 1.75
CA THR A 56 1.21 14.89 2.45
C THR A 56 0.85 14.84 3.94
N LYS A 57 -0.05 13.92 4.31
CA LYS A 57 -0.53 13.67 5.69
C LYS A 57 0.22 12.53 6.40
N GLY A 58 1.23 11.95 5.75
CA GLY A 58 2.01 10.84 6.30
C GLY A 58 1.35 9.47 6.19
N TRP A 59 0.29 9.31 5.37
CA TRP A 59 -0.35 8.00 5.18
C TRP A 59 0.45 7.13 4.21
N THR A 60 0.62 5.87 4.56
CA THR A 60 1.28 4.86 3.72
C THR A 60 0.26 3.89 3.12
N ALA A 61 0.73 2.95 2.29
CA ALA A 61 -0.11 1.88 1.77
C ALA A 61 -0.59 0.93 2.88
N LEU A 62 0.28 0.58 3.84
CA LEU A 62 -0.04 -0.24 5.00
C LEU A 62 -1.10 0.40 5.90
N MET A 63 -1.07 1.73 6.09
CA MET A 63 -2.11 2.45 6.83
C MET A 63 -3.47 2.38 6.13
N ASN A 64 -3.48 2.46 4.80
CA ASN A 64 -4.70 2.28 4.01
C ASN A 64 -5.21 0.83 4.10
N ALA A 65 -4.32 -0.17 4.06
CA ALA A 65 -4.69 -1.57 4.24
C ALA A 65 -5.30 -1.84 5.61
N ALA A 66 -4.65 -1.34 6.68
CA ALA A 66 -5.14 -1.45 8.04
C ALA A 66 -6.48 -0.73 8.23
N TYR A 67 -6.69 0.42 7.56
CA TYR A 67 -7.96 1.15 7.58
C TYR A 67 -9.10 0.41 6.86
N SER A 68 -8.78 -0.28 5.75
CA SER A 68 -9.75 -1.03 4.94
C SER A 68 -9.93 -2.50 5.35
N ASN A 69 -9.20 -2.99 6.35
CA ASN A 69 -9.19 -4.40 6.78
C ASN A 69 -8.73 -5.39 5.69
N THR A 70 -7.70 -5.02 4.91
CA THR A 70 -7.18 -5.88 3.82
C THR A 70 -6.00 -6.73 4.30
N VAL A 71 -6.31 -7.98 4.65
CA VAL A 71 -5.39 -8.93 5.31
C VAL A 71 -4.16 -9.22 4.45
N GLU A 72 -4.37 -9.61 3.20
CA GLU A 72 -3.25 -10.02 2.35
C GLU A 72 -2.34 -8.86 1.96
N CYS A 73 -2.93 -7.70 1.67
CA CYS A 73 -2.15 -6.49 1.45
C CYS A 73 -1.33 -6.11 2.70
N THR A 74 -1.89 -6.25 3.90
CA THR A 74 -1.17 -6.01 5.16
C THR A 74 0.04 -6.92 5.31
N ARG A 75 -0.10 -8.23 5.04
CA ARG A 75 1.02 -9.17 5.12
C ARG A 75 2.17 -8.77 4.19
N LEU A 76 1.85 -8.35 2.97
CA LEU A 76 2.85 -7.94 1.97
C LEU A 76 3.58 -6.63 2.36
N LEU A 77 2.85 -5.69 2.98
CA LEU A 77 3.34 -4.34 3.26
C LEU A 77 4.06 -4.21 4.61
N LYS A 78 3.74 -5.09 5.57
CA LYS A 78 4.22 -5.03 6.96
C LYS A 78 5.72 -4.76 7.07
N GLU A 79 6.55 -5.57 6.41
CA GLU A 79 8.01 -5.47 6.58
C GLU A 79 8.62 -4.19 6.01
N ASN A 80 7.92 -3.50 5.11
CA ASN A 80 8.41 -2.26 4.50
C ASN A 80 7.93 -1.01 5.22
N GLU A 81 6.78 -1.06 5.89
CA GLU A 81 6.07 0.15 6.33
C GLU A 81 5.64 0.17 7.80
N LYS A 82 5.86 -0.91 8.58
CA LYS A 82 5.35 -1.03 9.96
C LYS A 82 5.77 0.12 10.90
N ASP A 83 6.95 0.69 10.69
CA ASP A 83 7.51 1.74 11.56
C ASP A 83 7.14 3.16 11.11
N LEU A 84 6.46 3.30 9.98
CA LEU A 84 6.07 4.60 9.43
C LEU A 84 4.88 5.19 10.18
N LYS A 85 4.86 6.53 10.26
CA LYS A 85 3.94 7.28 11.12
C LYS A 85 3.30 8.44 10.38
N THR A 86 2.05 8.73 10.71
CA THR A 86 1.36 9.93 10.21
C THR A 86 2.06 11.20 10.66
N THR A 87 2.01 12.25 9.85
CA THR A 87 2.65 13.54 10.15
C THR A 87 1.66 14.59 10.64
N CYS A 88 0.36 14.41 10.36
CA CYS A 88 -0.69 15.33 10.78
C CYS A 88 -1.93 14.60 11.30
N SER A 89 -2.81 15.34 11.98
CA SER A 89 -4.11 14.83 12.39
C SER A 89 -5.01 14.62 11.17
N CYS A 90 -5.54 13.42 10.98
CA CYS A 90 -6.39 13.09 9.83
C CYS A 90 -7.21 11.81 10.07
N HIS A 91 -8.41 11.72 9.48
CA HIS A 91 -9.35 10.60 9.68
C HIS A 91 -9.62 10.24 11.15
N GLY A 92 -9.53 11.23 12.06
CA GLY A 92 -9.67 11.04 13.49
C GLY A 92 -8.46 10.43 14.20
N HIS A 93 -7.29 10.36 13.56
CA HIS A 93 -6.03 9.90 14.14
C HIS A 93 -5.12 11.11 14.41
N SER A 94 -4.34 11.06 15.49
CA SER A 94 -3.33 12.07 15.83
C SER A 94 -2.07 11.88 14.98
N PRO A 95 -1.17 12.87 14.91
CA PRO A 95 0.17 12.67 14.36
C PRO A 95 0.89 11.56 15.13
N GLY A 96 1.82 10.87 14.46
CA GLY A 96 2.57 9.77 15.06
C GLY A 96 1.87 8.41 15.06
N THR A 97 0.68 8.31 14.45
CA THR A 97 -0.12 7.08 14.39
C THR A 97 0.48 6.09 13.38
N THR A 98 0.62 4.82 13.76
CA THR A 98 1.06 3.72 12.88
C THR A 98 -0.12 2.95 12.29
N ALA A 99 0.15 2.05 11.34
CA ALA A 99 -0.88 1.12 10.83
C ALA A 99 -1.47 0.21 11.94
N PHE A 100 -0.65 -0.16 12.93
CA PHE A 100 -1.09 -0.94 14.09
C PHE A 100 -2.12 -0.18 14.93
N ASP A 101 -1.87 1.11 15.19
CA ASP A 101 -2.79 1.96 15.95
C ASP A 101 -4.12 2.15 15.21
N ILE A 102 -4.07 2.27 13.88
CA ILE A 102 -5.27 2.34 13.03
C ILE A 102 -6.09 1.05 13.16
N ALA A 103 -5.45 -0.11 13.01
CA ALA A 103 -6.10 -1.41 13.11
C ALA A 103 -6.76 -1.62 14.49
N LYS A 104 -6.07 -1.24 15.58
CA LYS A 104 -6.62 -1.30 16.94
C LYS A 104 -7.84 -0.40 17.11
N LYS A 105 -7.76 0.85 16.65
CA LYS A 105 -8.88 1.80 16.75
C LYS A 105 -10.10 1.36 15.94
N LYS A 106 -9.89 0.60 14.87
CA LYS A 106 -10.95 0.08 13.99
C LYS A 106 -11.47 -1.29 14.41
N ASP A 107 -10.89 -1.92 15.44
CA ASP A 107 -11.20 -3.28 15.88
C ASP A 107 -10.93 -4.37 14.81
N HIS A 108 -9.91 -4.16 13.98
CA HIS A 108 -9.48 -5.12 12.96
C HIS A 108 -8.53 -6.16 13.55
N LYS A 109 -9.08 -7.11 14.32
CA LYS A 109 -8.31 -8.07 15.14
C LYS A 109 -7.24 -8.85 14.36
N GLU A 110 -7.59 -9.38 13.19
CA GLU A 110 -6.62 -10.14 12.38
C GLU A 110 -5.44 -9.28 11.91
N ILE A 111 -5.69 -8.01 11.55
CA ILE A 111 -4.63 -7.07 11.18
C ILE A 111 -3.76 -6.74 12.39
N VAL A 112 -4.35 -6.59 13.59
CA VAL A 112 -3.61 -6.39 14.84
C VAL A 112 -2.69 -7.58 15.12
N ASP A 113 -3.17 -8.80 14.94
CA ASP A 113 -2.38 -10.01 15.12
C ASP A 113 -1.21 -10.08 14.11
N ILE A 114 -1.48 -9.73 12.85
CA ILE A 114 -0.44 -9.66 11.81
C ILE A 114 0.63 -8.62 12.14
N LEU A 115 0.24 -7.45 12.63
CA LEU A 115 1.16 -6.35 12.91
C LEU A 115 1.86 -6.47 14.27
N SER A 116 1.36 -7.31 15.18
CA SER A 116 1.99 -7.59 16.49
C SER A 116 3.00 -8.73 16.46
N SER A 117 2.91 -9.62 15.46
CA SER A 117 3.92 -10.66 15.19
C SER A 117 5.21 -10.09 14.61
#